data_AF-A0A0C9R111-F1
#
_entry.id   AF-A0A0C9R111-F1
#
_cell.length_a   1.000
_cell.length_b   1.000
_cell.length_c   1.000
_cell.angle_alpha   90.00
_cell.angle_beta   90.00
_cell.angle_gamma   90.00
#
_symmetry.space_group_name_H-M   'P 1'
#
loop_
_entity.id
_entity.type
_entity.pdbx_description
1 polymer ?
#
loop_
_entity_poly.entity_id
_entity_poly.type
_entity_poly.pdbx_seq_one_letter_code
_entity_poly.pdbx_strand_id
1 'polypeptide(L)'
;VVHLLWKPLVARFKKDDWNLSVKAFETVMSLAETARDFIRERTLLEVWPRLAGFLHSQHAVSRNKGKAYEVTAAFKYQLALLQGLGHLCCQLKVHEQGIALLASAVVPYLELSQPPRLQEAAVECLQDLACCSADSVWYFVATAYCTTHTRWSPAAPLEPHPLVSTFNLENRNVSLLMAYLSNMDKPRR
;
A
#
# COMPACT_ATOMS: atom_id res chain seq x y z
N VAL A 1 -5.47 29.03 -6.25
CA VAL A 1 -5.84 28.09 -7.33
C VAL A 1 -6.13 26.69 -6.81
N VAL A 2 -5.19 26.02 -6.12
CA VAL A 2 -5.39 24.65 -5.56
C VAL A 2 -6.67 24.51 -4.73
N HIS A 3 -6.98 25.49 -3.87
CA HIS A 3 -8.18 25.45 -3.03
C HIS A 3 -9.51 25.48 -3.80
N LEU A 4 -9.55 26.07 -5.00
CA LEU A 4 -10.75 26.12 -5.85
C LEU A 4 -10.96 24.79 -6.60
N LEU A 5 -9.87 24.14 -6.99
CA LEU A 5 -9.90 22.88 -7.76
C LEU A 5 -10.10 21.65 -6.86
N TRP A 6 -9.79 21.77 -5.57
CA TRP A 6 -9.74 20.62 -4.67
C TRP A 6 -11.07 19.89 -4.49
N LYS A 7 -12.17 20.60 -4.19
CA LYS A 7 -13.47 19.95 -3.97
C LYS A 7 -13.96 19.19 -5.21
N PRO A 8 -13.93 19.78 -6.42
CA PRO A 8 -14.23 19.04 -7.65
C PRO A 8 -13.30 17.83 -7.89
N LEU A 9 -12.01 17.97 -7.57
CA LEU A 9 -11.03 16.90 -7.70
C LEU A 9 -11.34 15.71 -6.77
N VAL A 10 -11.53 15.98 -5.48
CA VAL A 10 -11.88 14.96 -4.47
C VAL A 10 -13.18 14.25 -4.83
N ALA A 11 -14.15 14.97 -5.41
CA ALA A 11 -15.41 14.39 -5.84
C ALA A 11 -15.27 13.33 -6.95
N ARG A 12 -14.13 13.29 -7.66
CA ARG A 12 -13.85 12.27 -8.68
C ARG A 12 -13.45 10.92 -8.10
N PHE A 13 -12.99 10.87 -6.85
CA PHE A 13 -12.73 9.61 -6.13
C PHE A 13 -14.02 9.03 -5.54
N LYS A 14 -14.95 8.69 -6.44
CA LYS A 14 -16.23 8.04 -6.13
C LYS A 14 -16.43 6.85 -7.06
N LYS A 15 -17.27 5.90 -6.63
CA LYS A 15 -17.51 4.60 -7.27
C LYS A 15 -18.35 4.71 -8.55
N ASP A 16 -18.17 5.75 -9.36
CA ASP A 16 -19.03 6.03 -10.52
C ASP A 16 -18.22 6.09 -11.84
N ASP A 17 -16.97 6.57 -11.81
CA ASP A 17 -16.10 6.59 -12.98
C ASP A 17 -14.61 6.44 -12.61
N TRP A 18 -14.05 5.28 -12.96
CA TRP A 18 -12.70 4.86 -12.64
C TRP A 18 -11.71 5.49 -13.60
N ASN A 19 -12.12 5.78 -14.83
CA ASN A 19 -11.28 6.50 -15.78
C ASN A 19 -11.07 7.93 -15.30
N LEU A 20 -12.14 8.57 -14.80
CA LEU A 20 -12.02 9.88 -14.16
C LEU A 20 -11.23 9.81 -12.86
N SER A 21 -11.38 8.74 -12.07
CA SER A 21 -10.58 8.53 -10.85
C SER A 21 -9.08 8.41 -11.15
N VAL A 22 -8.69 7.75 -12.26
CA VAL A 22 -7.29 7.71 -12.71
C VAL A 22 -6.79 9.12 -13.00
N LYS A 23 -7.53 9.92 -13.77
CA LYS A 23 -7.13 11.30 -14.09
C LYS A 23 -7.10 12.20 -12.86
N ALA A 24 -8.01 12.00 -11.92
CA ALA A 24 -7.97 12.69 -10.64
C ALA A 24 -6.73 12.32 -9.82
N PHE A 25 -6.34 11.05 -9.80
CA PHE A 25 -5.15 10.60 -9.11
C PHE A 25 -3.87 11.16 -9.74
N GLU A 26 -3.74 11.09 -11.07
CA GLU A 26 -2.63 11.73 -11.81
C GLU A 26 -2.53 13.23 -11.49
N THR A 27 -3.68 13.92 -11.41
CA THR A 27 -3.73 15.34 -11.05
C THR A 27 -3.23 15.59 -9.62
N VAL A 28 -3.58 14.72 -8.65
CA VAL A 28 -3.04 14.81 -7.27
C VAL A 28 -1.53 14.62 -7.27
N MET A 29 -0.99 13.68 -8.07
CA MET A 29 0.45 13.49 -8.21
C MET A 29 1.15 14.73 -8.78
N SER A 30 0.62 15.32 -9.85
CA SER A 30 1.19 16.57 -10.40
C SER A 30 1.09 17.75 -9.44
N LEU A 31 0.03 17.81 -8.60
CA LEU A 31 -0.07 18.80 -7.53
C LEU A 31 0.98 18.54 -6.44
N ALA A 32 1.28 17.30 -6.09
CA ALA A 32 2.33 16.97 -5.13
C ALA A 32 3.73 17.26 -5.68
N GLU A 33 3.97 17.12 -6.98
CA GLU A 33 5.22 17.54 -7.62
C GLU A 33 5.48 19.05 -7.50
N THR A 34 4.42 19.83 -7.73
CA THR A 34 4.51 21.30 -7.81
C THR A 34 4.35 21.98 -6.46
N ALA A 35 3.44 21.51 -5.61
CA ALA A 35 3.12 22.09 -4.32
C ALA A 35 3.68 21.30 -3.12
N ARG A 36 4.31 20.14 -3.36
CA ARG A 36 4.96 19.30 -2.33
C ARG A 36 4.02 19.03 -1.14
N ASP A 37 4.49 19.27 0.07
CA ASP A 37 3.78 19.00 1.32
C ASP A 37 2.66 20.01 1.62
N PHE A 38 2.47 21.06 0.82
CA PHE A 38 1.37 22.03 1.01
C PHE A 38 -0.02 21.38 0.92
N ILE A 39 -0.17 20.33 0.10
CA ILE A 39 -1.43 19.59 -0.01
C ILE A 39 -1.51 18.39 0.93
N ARG A 40 -0.45 18.09 1.70
CA ARG A 40 -0.31 16.84 2.48
C ARG A 40 -1.53 16.58 3.35
N GLU A 41 -1.86 17.52 4.23
CA GLU A 41 -2.94 17.32 5.22
C GLU A 41 -4.29 17.09 4.54
N ARG A 42 -4.59 17.84 3.49
CA ARG A 42 -5.82 17.68 2.71
C ARG A 42 -5.85 16.34 1.97
N THR A 43 -4.73 15.93 1.37
CA THR A 43 -4.64 14.61 0.72
C THR A 43 -4.87 13.50 1.75
N LEU A 44 -4.24 13.57 2.91
CA LEU A 44 -4.39 12.56 3.96
C LEU A 44 -5.82 12.48 4.51
N LEU A 45 -6.49 13.62 4.69
CA LEU A 45 -7.85 13.66 5.23
C LEU A 45 -8.92 13.31 4.18
N GLU A 46 -8.80 13.82 2.96
CA GLU A 46 -9.91 13.80 1.99
C GLU A 46 -9.72 12.78 0.86
N VAL A 47 -8.48 12.41 0.53
CA VAL A 47 -8.15 11.53 -0.61
C VAL A 47 -7.77 10.13 -0.13
N TRP A 48 -6.88 10.03 0.85
CA TRP A 48 -6.36 8.75 1.37
C TRP A 48 -7.40 7.71 1.74
N PRO A 49 -8.43 8.05 2.53
CA PRO A 49 -9.46 7.08 2.90
C PRO A 49 -10.20 6.52 1.68
N ARG A 50 -10.32 7.30 0.60
CA ARG A 50 -10.99 6.90 -0.64
C ARG A 50 -10.13 5.94 -1.46
N LEU A 51 -8.83 6.23 -1.57
CA LEU A 51 -7.88 5.38 -2.29
C LEU A 51 -7.73 4.03 -1.57
N ALA A 52 -7.51 4.07 -0.25
CA ALA A 52 -7.43 2.87 0.58
C ALA A 52 -8.74 2.07 0.54
N GLY A 53 -9.90 2.73 0.69
CA GLY A 53 -11.21 2.09 0.61
C GLY A 53 -11.48 1.44 -0.75
N PHE A 54 -11.03 2.07 -1.84
CA PHE A 54 -11.11 1.48 -3.17
C PHE A 54 -10.26 0.19 -3.28
N LEU A 55 -8.98 0.25 -2.94
CA LEU A 55 -8.07 -0.90 -2.98
C LEU A 55 -8.58 -2.06 -2.10
N HIS A 56 -9.01 -1.75 -0.87
CA HIS A 56 -9.66 -2.71 0.03
C HIS A 56 -10.90 -3.35 -0.60
N SER A 57 -11.73 -2.60 -1.33
CA SER A 57 -12.88 -3.18 -2.01
C SER A 57 -12.51 -4.05 -3.22
N GLN A 58 -11.39 -3.76 -3.89
CA GLN A 58 -11.06 -4.36 -5.18
C GLN A 58 -10.12 -5.55 -5.10
N HIS A 59 -9.31 -5.70 -4.05
CA HIS A 59 -8.37 -6.83 -3.94
C HIS A 59 -9.07 -8.20 -4.10
N ALA A 60 -10.26 -8.38 -3.49
CA ALA A 60 -11.04 -9.62 -3.60
C ALA A 60 -11.67 -9.77 -5.00
N VAL A 61 -12.00 -8.66 -5.67
CA VAL A 61 -12.56 -8.66 -7.03
C VAL A 61 -11.51 -9.05 -8.06
N SER A 62 -10.26 -8.59 -7.90
CA SER A 62 -9.16 -8.90 -8.81
C SER A 62 -8.59 -10.31 -8.61
N ARG A 63 -8.82 -10.93 -7.45
CA ARG A 63 -8.35 -12.28 -7.15
C ARG A 63 -8.83 -13.29 -8.21
N ASN A 64 -7.90 -14.13 -8.68
CA ASN A 64 -8.09 -15.18 -9.68
C ASN A 64 -8.64 -14.67 -11.02
N LYS A 65 -8.53 -13.37 -11.32
CA LYS A 65 -8.97 -12.82 -12.60
C LYS A 65 -7.90 -13.04 -13.68
N GLY A 66 -8.35 -13.46 -14.85
CA GLY A 66 -7.51 -13.62 -16.05
C GLY A 66 -7.35 -12.32 -16.86
N LYS A 67 -6.67 -12.43 -18.01
CA LYS A 67 -6.28 -11.30 -18.88
C LYS A 67 -7.41 -10.35 -19.28
N ALA A 68 -8.65 -10.84 -19.44
CA ALA A 68 -9.80 -10.01 -19.79
C ALA A 68 -10.13 -8.95 -18.71
N TYR A 69 -9.72 -9.17 -17.46
CA TYR A 69 -9.88 -8.17 -16.41
C TYR A 69 -8.95 -6.97 -16.59
N GLU A 70 -7.79 -7.16 -17.23
CA GLU A 70 -6.78 -6.11 -17.40
C GLU A 70 -7.25 -4.93 -18.25
N VAL A 71 -8.23 -5.15 -19.13
CA VAL A 71 -8.80 -4.07 -19.96
C VAL A 71 -9.85 -3.24 -19.23
N THR A 72 -10.32 -3.68 -18.06
CA THR A 72 -11.35 -3.00 -17.27
C THR A 72 -10.84 -1.70 -16.65
N ALA A 73 -11.74 -0.74 -16.46
CA ALA A 73 -11.40 0.51 -15.78
C ALA A 73 -11.03 0.29 -14.30
N ALA A 74 -11.64 -0.72 -13.65
CA ALA A 74 -11.28 -1.15 -12.30
C ALA A 74 -9.81 -1.56 -12.17
N PHE A 75 -9.37 -2.46 -13.04
CA PHE A 75 -7.99 -2.90 -13.07
C PHE A 75 -7.01 -1.75 -13.33
N LYS A 76 -7.30 -0.92 -14.35
CA LYS A 76 -6.46 0.23 -14.69
C LYS A 76 -6.31 1.19 -13.52
N TYR A 77 -7.39 1.41 -12.76
CA TYR A 77 -7.34 2.27 -11.59
C TYR A 77 -6.58 1.63 -10.42
N GLN A 78 -6.77 0.34 -10.13
CA GLN A 78 -5.94 -0.38 -9.16
C GLN A 78 -4.45 -0.26 -9.50
N LEU A 79 -4.09 -0.52 -10.76
CA LEU A 79 -2.71 -0.46 -11.23
C LEU A 79 -2.13 0.95 -11.09
N ALA A 80 -2.87 1.98 -11.53
CA ALA A 80 -2.42 3.37 -11.40
C ALA A 80 -2.15 3.77 -9.94
N LEU A 81 -3.02 3.35 -9.02
CA LEU A 81 -2.80 3.61 -7.59
C LEU A 81 -1.56 2.88 -7.08
N LEU A 82 -1.43 1.58 -7.32
CA LEU A 82 -0.27 0.81 -6.85
C LEU A 82 1.05 1.39 -7.39
N GLN A 83 1.09 1.84 -8.65
CA GLN A 83 2.29 2.43 -9.24
C GLN A 83 2.61 3.85 -8.73
N GLY A 84 1.61 4.60 -8.23
CA GLY A 84 1.81 6.01 -7.87
C GLY A 84 1.82 6.30 -6.36
N LEU A 85 1.18 5.46 -5.54
CA LEU A 85 0.97 5.75 -4.11
C LEU A 85 2.29 5.87 -3.34
N GLY A 86 3.25 4.98 -3.60
CA GLY A 86 4.58 5.01 -2.99
C GLY A 86 5.29 6.34 -3.25
N HIS A 87 5.46 6.69 -4.53
CA HIS A 87 6.05 7.96 -4.94
C HIS A 87 5.33 9.18 -4.34
N LEU A 88 4.00 9.18 -4.35
CA LEU A 88 3.19 10.25 -3.77
C LEU A 88 3.46 10.42 -2.27
N CYS A 89 3.62 9.34 -1.51
CA CYS A 89 3.96 9.40 -0.09
C CYS A 89 5.29 10.11 0.15
N CYS A 90 6.30 9.74 -0.64
CA CYS A 90 7.63 10.34 -0.56
C CYS A 90 7.57 11.85 -0.87
N GLN A 91 6.85 12.25 -1.92
CA GLN A 91 6.69 13.66 -2.29
C GLN A 91 5.98 14.49 -1.22
N LEU A 92 4.95 13.91 -0.60
CA LEU A 92 4.17 14.57 0.43
C LEU A 92 4.84 14.51 1.80
N LYS A 93 5.92 13.73 2.00
CA LYS A 93 6.54 13.49 3.31
C LYS A 93 5.51 13.01 4.34
N VAL A 94 4.81 11.94 3.98
CA VAL A 94 3.78 11.32 4.84
C VAL A 94 4.43 10.62 6.03
N HIS A 95 3.87 10.83 7.22
CA HIS A 95 4.29 10.16 8.45
C HIS A 95 3.57 8.82 8.65
N GLU A 96 4.02 8.06 9.65
CA GLU A 96 3.63 6.69 9.97
C GLU A 96 2.12 6.39 9.84
N GLN A 97 1.25 7.20 10.46
CA GLN A 97 -0.20 6.98 10.45
C GLN A 97 -0.79 6.94 9.02
N GLY A 98 -0.27 7.76 8.10
CA GLY A 98 -0.69 7.75 6.71
C GLY A 98 -0.15 6.54 5.94
N ILE A 99 1.03 6.05 6.31
CA ILE A 99 1.63 4.85 5.70
C ILE A 99 0.90 3.59 6.15
N ALA A 100 0.53 3.50 7.43
CA ALA A 100 -0.23 2.37 7.98
C ALA A 100 -1.55 2.11 7.22
N LEU A 101 -2.33 3.17 6.96
CA LEU A 101 -3.58 3.05 6.21
C LEU A 101 -3.35 2.45 4.81
N LEU A 102 -2.37 2.94 4.07
CA LEU A 102 -2.07 2.40 2.76
C LEU A 102 -1.49 1.00 2.79
N ALA A 103 -0.53 0.74 3.67
CA ALA A 103 0.10 -0.56 3.79
C ALA A 103 -0.98 -1.63 4.00
N SER A 104 -1.96 -1.36 4.88
CA SER A 104 -3.11 -2.25 5.08
C SER A 104 -3.90 -2.53 3.79
N ALA A 105 -4.02 -1.55 2.88
CA ALA A 105 -4.79 -1.66 1.64
C ALA A 105 -4.00 -2.30 0.49
N VAL A 106 -2.67 -2.17 0.49
CA VAL A 106 -1.77 -2.67 -0.56
C VAL A 106 -1.31 -4.10 -0.27
N VAL A 107 -1.07 -4.48 0.99
CA VAL A 107 -0.59 -5.82 1.37
C VAL A 107 -1.42 -6.97 0.77
N PRO A 108 -2.76 -6.93 0.67
CA PRO A 108 -3.54 -8.00 0.06
C PRO A 108 -3.27 -8.22 -1.44
N TYR A 109 -2.61 -7.27 -2.10
CA TYR A 109 -2.19 -7.40 -3.50
C TYR A 109 -0.92 -8.23 -3.68
N LEU A 110 -0.22 -8.60 -2.59
CA LEU A 110 0.93 -9.51 -2.64
C LEU A 110 0.54 -10.97 -2.86
N GLU A 111 -0.72 -11.33 -2.70
CA GLU A 111 -1.20 -12.70 -2.88
C GLU A 111 -0.93 -13.24 -4.28
N LEU A 112 -0.47 -14.49 -4.38
CA LEU A 112 -0.17 -15.14 -5.67
C LEU A 112 -1.41 -15.31 -6.57
N SER A 113 -2.62 -15.23 -6.00
CA SER A 113 -3.88 -15.24 -6.72
C SER A 113 -4.23 -13.91 -7.40
N GLN A 114 -3.49 -12.83 -7.15
CA GLN A 114 -3.72 -11.56 -7.82
C GLN A 114 -3.18 -11.58 -9.25
N PRO A 115 -3.64 -10.70 -10.15
CA PRO A 115 -3.01 -10.51 -11.44
C PRO A 115 -1.53 -10.13 -11.30
N PRO A 116 -0.59 -10.73 -12.07
CA PRO A 116 0.86 -10.50 -11.89
C PRO A 116 1.28 -9.04 -11.90
N ARG A 117 0.70 -8.23 -12.81
CA ARG A 117 0.99 -6.79 -12.90
C ARG A 117 0.59 -6.00 -11.65
N LEU A 118 -0.46 -6.43 -10.96
CA LEU A 118 -0.86 -5.81 -9.69
C LEU A 118 0.05 -6.28 -8.55
N GLN A 119 0.53 -7.54 -8.57
CA GLN A 119 1.50 -8.03 -7.60
C GLN A 119 2.82 -7.25 -7.70
N GLU A 120 3.36 -7.10 -8.91
CA GLU A 120 4.60 -6.36 -9.19
C GLU A 120 4.49 -4.91 -8.69
N ALA A 121 3.42 -4.20 -9.10
CA ALA A 121 3.17 -2.84 -8.65
C ALA A 121 2.98 -2.74 -7.13
N ALA A 122 2.39 -3.75 -6.48
CA ALA A 122 2.22 -3.76 -5.02
C ALA A 122 3.55 -3.94 -4.28
N VAL A 123 4.46 -4.77 -4.79
CA VAL A 123 5.81 -4.92 -4.22
C VAL A 123 6.57 -3.60 -4.31
N GLU A 124 6.60 -2.98 -5.48
CA GLU A 124 7.24 -1.67 -5.69
C GLU A 124 6.61 -0.60 -4.79
N CYS A 125 5.28 -0.55 -4.73
CA CYS A 125 4.56 0.37 -3.85
C CYS A 125 4.98 0.21 -2.39
N LEU A 126 5.05 -1.02 -1.87
CA LEU A 126 5.38 -1.27 -0.47
C LEU A 126 6.84 -0.96 -0.16
N GLN A 127 7.76 -1.14 -1.12
CA GLN A 127 9.15 -0.71 -0.99
C GLN A 127 9.26 0.81 -0.88
N ASP A 128 8.53 1.54 -1.73
CA ASP A 128 8.47 3.01 -1.65
C ASP A 128 7.82 3.48 -0.33
N LEU A 129 6.74 2.84 0.12
CA LEU A 129 6.12 3.13 1.41
C LEU A 129 7.07 2.89 2.58
N ALA A 130 7.92 1.86 2.48
CA ALA A 130 8.92 1.55 3.50
C ALA A 130 9.99 2.65 3.61
N CYS A 131 10.23 3.42 2.55
CA CYS A 131 11.09 4.61 2.61
C CYS A 131 10.49 5.72 3.50
N CYS A 132 9.17 5.72 3.70
CA CYS A 132 8.48 6.65 4.59
C CYS A 132 8.32 6.07 6.01
N SER A 133 7.96 4.79 6.13
CA SER A 133 7.91 4.05 7.39
C SER A 133 8.08 2.55 7.16
N ALA A 134 9.28 2.04 7.40
CA ALA A 134 9.58 0.61 7.30
C ALA A 134 8.77 -0.21 8.33
N ASP A 135 8.63 0.31 9.56
CA ASP A 135 7.90 -0.34 10.65
C ASP A 135 6.43 -0.58 10.31
N SER A 136 5.76 0.43 9.73
CA SER A 136 4.37 0.27 9.28
C SER A 136 4.25 -0.83 8.23
N VAL A 137 5.10 -0.79 7.20
CA VAL A 137 5.07 -1.81 6.13
C VAL A 137 5.35 -3.21 6.71
N TRP A 138 6.40 -3.33 7.53
CA TRP A 138 6.75 -4.58 8.19
C TRP A 138 5.59 -5.12 9.03
N TYR A 139 4.96 -4.28 9.85
CA TYR A 139 3.85 -4.67 10.72
C TYR A 139 2.69 -5.27 9.92
N PHE A 140 2.25 -4.63 8.84
CA PHE A 140 1.13 -5.13 8.05
C PHE A 140 1.48 -6.40 7.26
N VAL A 141 2.70 -6.50 6.72
CA VAL A 141 3.17 -7.71 6.02
C VAL A 141 3.28 -8.88 7.00
N ALA A 142 3.91 -8.65 8.16
CA ALA A 142 4.05 -9.65 9.21
C ALA A 142 2.68 -10.11 9.73
N THR A 143 1.77 -9.17 10.01
CA THR A 143 0.43 -9.52 10.49
C THR A 143 -0.36 -10.34 9.47
N ALA A 144 -0.17 -10.10 8.17
CA ALA A 144 -0.86 -10.83 7.11
C ALA A 144 -0.26 -12.20 6.78
N TYR A 145 1.05 -12.39 6.94
CA TYR A 145 1.78 -13.56 6.43
C TYR A 145 2.63 -14.33 7.46
N CYS A 146 2.71 -13.87 8.71
CA CYS A 146 3.26 -14.67 9.80
C CYS A 146 2.31 -15.84 10.12
N THR A 147 2.84 -17.06 10.07
CA THR A 147 2.12 -18.28 10.46
C THR A 147 2.41 -18.69 11.90
N THR A 148 3.23 -17.94 12.63
CA THR A 148 3.55 -18.19 14.04
C THR A 148 2.35 -17.87 14.94
N HIS A 149 1.44 -18.85 15.06
CA HIS A 149 0.46 -18.92 16.14
C HIS A 149 1.06 -19.63 17.37
N THR A 150 2.23 -19.22 17.85
CA THR A 150 2.58 -19.56 19.23
C THR A 150 1.66 -18.75 20.13
N ARG A 151 0.55 -19.35 20.58
CA ARG A 151 -0.32 -18.77 21.59
C ARG A 151 0.53 -18.51 22.82
N TRP A 152 0.78 -17.24 23.11
CA TRP A 152 1.32 -16.83 24.40
C TRP A 152 0.37 -17.34 25.49
N SER A 153 0.85 -18.26 26.33
CA SER A 153 0.14 -18.74 27.51
C SER A 153 0.82 -18.14 28.74
N PRO A 154 0.11 -17.38 29.59
CA PRO A 154 0.70 -16.78 30.79
C PRO A 154 1.07 -17.78 31.89
N ALA A 155 1.03 -19.09 31.65
CA ALA A 155 1.27 -20.13 32.65
C ALA A 155 2.35 -21.15 32.24
N ALA A 156 3.61 -20.83 32.52
CA ALA A 156 4.80 -21.69 32.78
C ALA A 156 6.05 -20.76 32.89
N PRO A 157 7.22 -21.20 33.43
CA PRO A 157 8.34 -20.30 33.71
C PRO A 157 8.76 -19.53 32.45
N LEU A 158 8.98 -18.23 32.61
CA LEU A 158 9.34 -17.28 31.54
C LEU A 158 10.72 -17.63 30.97
N GLU A 159 10.81 -18.64 30.13
CA GLU A 159 11.98 -18.82 29.27
C GLU A 159 11.88 -17.84 28.09
N PRO A 160 12.90 -17.00 27.85
CA PRO A 160 12.92 -16.11 26.70
C PRO A 160 12.85 -16.95 25.44
N HIS A 161 11.67 -16.98 24.82
CA HIS A 161 11.49 -17.64 23.53
C HIS A 161 12.17 -16.76 22.48
N PRO A 162 13.10 -17.32 21.69
CA PRO A 162 13.63 -16.58 20.57
C PRO A 162 12.45 -16.26 19.64
N LEU A 163 12.19 -14.97 19.43
CA LEU A 163 11.20 -14.49 18.46
C LEU A 163 11.72 -14.77 17.05
N VAL A 164 11.85 -16.04 16.70
CA VAL A 164 12.07 -16.47 15.33
C VAL A 164 10.70 -16.45 14.67
N SER A 165 10.35 -15.30 14.09
CA SER A 165 9.20 -15.20 13.20
C SER A 165 9.46 -16.09 11.99
N THR A 166 8.90 -17.30 11.97
CA THR A 166 8.82 -18.10 10.76
C THR A 166 7.73 -17.50 9.87
N PHE A 167 8.14 -16.65 8.94
CA PHE A 167 7.26 -16.18 7.87
C PHE A 167 6.92 -17.35 6.95
N ASN A 168 5.67 -17.44 6.50
CA ASN A 168 5.35 -18.34 5.40
C ASN A 168 5.96 -17.77 4.10
N LEU A 169 7.19 -18.16 3.82
CA LEU A 169 8.01 -17.71 2.68
C LEU A 169 7.61 -18.37 1.35
N GLU A 170 6.51 -19.14 1.29
CA GLU A 170 6.00 -19.70 0.03
C GLU A 170 5.60 -18.60 -0.96
N ASN A 171 5.16 -17.45 -0.45
CA ASN A 171 4.87 -16.29 -1.30
C ASN A 171 6.16 -15.51 -1.62
N ARG A 172 6.67 -15.69 -2.84
CA ARG A 172 7.87 -14.99 -3.34
C ARG A 172 7.81 -13.47 -3.17
N ASN A 173 6.65 -12.85 -3.30
CA ASN A 173 6.51 -11.40 -3.20
C ASN A 173 6.76 -10.92 -1.77
N VAL A 174 6.23 -11.68 -0.80
CA VAL A 174 6.46 -11.43 0.63
C VAL A 174 7.92 -11.68 0.97
N SER A 175 8.51 -12.77 0.51
CA SER A 175 9.93 -13.09 0.74
C SER A 175 10.86 -11.99 0.21
N LEU A 176 10.59 -11.47 -0.99
CA LEU A 176 11.33 -10.34 -1.57
C LEU A 176 11.19 -9.07 -0.73
N LEU A 177 9.97 -8.73 -0.32
CA LEU A 177 9.70 -7.52 0.47
C LEU A 177 10.33 -7.61 1.86
N MET A 178 10.23 -8.75 2.53
CA MET A 178 10.85 -8.95 3.86
C MET A 178 12.38 -8.88 3.77
N ALA A 179 12.99 -9.45 2.74
CA ALA A 179 14.43 -9.32 2.52
C ALA A 179 14.85 -7.85 2.26
N TYR A 180 14.04 -7.09 1.52
CA TYR A 180 14.24 -5.65 1.33
C TYR A 180 14.21 -4.89 2.67
N LEU A 181 13.18 -5.12 3.50
CA LEU A 181 13.03 -4.48 4.80
C LEU A 181 14.20 -4.81 5.74
N SER A 182 14.62 -6.07 5.82
CA SER A 182 15.78 -6.48 6.65
C SER A 182 17.11 -5.86 6.21
N ASN A 183 17.24 -5.45 4.94
CA ASN A 183 18.43 -4.76 4.47
C ASN A 183 18.42 -3.27 4.78
N MET A 184 17.25 -2.67 5.03
CA MET A 184 17.13 -1.25 5.40
C MET A 184 17.70 -0.97 6.81
N ASP A 185 17.60 -1.93 7.72
CA ASP A 185 18.10 -1.83 9.10
C ASP A 185 19.62 -2.03 9.24
N LYS A 186 20.29 -2.47 8.18
CA LYS A 186 21.75 -2.66 8.24
C LYS A 186 22.43 -1.29 8.26
N PRO A 187 23.34 -1.01 9.23
CA PRO A 187 24.08 0.24 9.24
C PRO A 187 24.86 0.37 7.94
N ARG A 188 24.68 1.50 7.24
CA ARG A 188 25.50 1.84 6.07
C ARG A 188 26.93 2.00 6.58
N ARG A 189 27.81 1.08 6.17
CA ARG A 189 29.24 1.09 6.51
C ARG A 189 29.93 2.33 5.97
#